data_AF-A0A1V5PGN8-F1
#
_entry.id   AF-A0A1V5PGN8-F1
#
_cell.length_a   1.000
_cell.length_b   1.000
_cell.length_c   1.000
_cell.angle_alpha   90.00
_cell.angle_beta   90.00
_cell.angle_gamma   90.00
#
_symmetry.space_group_name_H-M   'P 1'
#
loop_
_entity.id
_entity.type
_entity.pdbx_description
1 polymer ?
#
loop_
_entity_poly.entity_id
_entity_poly.type
_entity_poly.pdbx_seq_one_letter_code
_entity_poly.pdbx_strand_id
1 'polypeptide(L)' 'MLDVKSELIKMIEILPENKILNVKKFIERELYQSKPYIKASDLLNSELIGLWKDRDDIEDSSLYARHLREKSQKRAL' A
#
# COMPACT_ATOMS: atom_id res chain seq x y z
N MET A 1 -20.79 -26.96 -3.40
CA MET A 1 -20.43 -25.59 -3.01
C MET A 1 -19.52 -25.07 -4.10
N LEU A 2 -19.95 -24.05 -4.85
CA LEU A 2 -19.15 -23.52 -5.97
C LEU A 2 -17.90 -22.84 -5.40
N ASP A 3 -16.73 -23.23 -5.89
CA ASP A 3 -15.46 -22.60 -5.52
C ASP A 3 -15.36 -21.25 -6.25
N VAL A 4 -15.81 -20.20 -5.55
CA VAL A 4 -15.83 -18.82 -6.03
C VAL A 4 -14.47 -18.40 -6.59
N LYS A 5 -13.37 -18.93 -6.05
CA LYS A 5 -12.02 -18.60 -6.51
C LYS A 5 -11.76 -19.11 -7.93
N SER A 6 -12.17 -20.33 -8.24
CA SER A 6 -11.97 -20.90 -9.58
C SER A 6 -12.94 -20.36 -10.62
N GLU A 7 -14.11 -19.84 -10.23
CA GLU A 7 -14.97 -19.09 -11.14
C GLU A 7 -14.39 -17.71 -11.49
N LEU A 8 -13.83 -17.00 -10.52
CA LEU A 8 -13.20 -15.69 -10.75
C LEU A 8 -11.97 -15.79 -11.67
N ILE A 9 -11.16 -16.84 -11.54
CA ILE A 9 -10.00 -17.08 -12.43
C ILE A 9 -10.46 -17.24 -13.88
N LYS A 10 -11.50 -18.04 -14.12
CA LYS A 10 -12.06 -18.25 -15.47
C LYS A 10 -12.62 -16.95 -16.07
N MET A 11 -13.25 -16.11 -15.25
CA MET A 11 -13.77 -14.81 -15.70
C MET A 11 -12.63 -13.84 -16.08
N ILE A 12 -11.52 -13.85 -15.34
CA ILE A 12 -10.34 -13.00 -15.61
C ILE A 12 -9.66 -13.42 -16.91
N GLU A 13 -9.58 -14.71 -17.22
CA GLU A 13 -8.96 -15.23 -18.44
C GLU A 13 -9.69 -14.82 -19.73
N ILE A 14 -10.98 -14.51 -19.65
CA ILE A 14 -11.83 -14.16 -20.81
C ILE A 14 -11.89 -12.63 -21.03
N LEU A 15 -11.31 -11.84 -20.13
CA LEU A 15 -11.35 -10.38 -20.23
C LEU A 15 -10.39 -9.86 -21.32
N PRO A 16 -10.87 -9.02 -22.26
CA PRO A 16 -10.00 -8.39 -23.25
C PRO A 16 -8.99 -7.47 -22.56
N GLU A 17 -7.76 -7.38 -23.10
CA GLU A 17 -6.63 -6.69 -22.48
C GLU A 17 -6.95 -5.23 -22.08
N ASN A 18 -7.76 -4.55 -22.89
CA ASN A 18 -8.20 -3.17 -22.65
C ASN A 18 -9.13 -3.01 -21.43
N LYS A 19 -9.63 -4.11 -20.85
CA LYS A 19 -10.44 -4.13 -19.61
C LYS A 19 -9.65 -4.60 -18.40
N ILE A 20 -8.53 -5.30 -18.58
CA ILE A 20 -7.67 -5.79 -17.48
C ILE A 20 -7.19 -4.62 -16.61
N LEU A 21 -6.85 -3.48 -17.22
CA LEU A 21 -6.41 -2.29 -16.49
C LEU A 21 -7.49 -1.77 -15.51
N ASN A 22 -8.76 -1.84 -15.89
CA ASN A 22 -9.87 -1.39 -15.04
C ASN A 22 -10.15 -2.38 -13.91
N VAL A 23 -10.04 -3.68 -14.19
CA VAL A 23 -10.16 -4.74 -13.18
C VAL A 23 -9.04 -4.64 -12.16
N LYS A 24 -7.79 -4.42 -12.61
CA LYS A 24 -6.64 -4.20 -11.72
C LYS A 24 -6.85 -3.00 -10.81
N LYS A 25 -7.27 -1.85 -11.36
CA LYS A 25 -7.58 -0.64 -10.59
C LYS A 25 -8.72 -0.86 -9.59
N PHE A 26 -9.74 -1.64 -9.97
CA PHE A 26 -10.86 -1.97 -9.09
C PHE A 26 -10.41 -2.87 -7.94
N ILE A 27 -9.66 -3.95 -8.23
CA ILE A 27 -9.11 -4.85 -7.22
C ILE A 27 -8.17 -4.09 -6.27
N GLU A 28 -7.26 -3.28 -6.81
CA GLU A 28 -6.38 -2.44 -5.98
C GLU A 28 -7.20 -1.52 -5.08
N ARG A 29 -8.24 -0.83 -5.62
CA ARG A 29 -9.11 0.03 -4.81
C ARG A 29 -9.80 -0.73 -3.68
N GLU A 30 -10.39 -1.90 -3.97
CA GLU A 30 -11.07 -2.70 -2.95
C GLU A 30 -10.10 -3.26 -1.90
N LEU A 31 -8.89 -3.69 -2.30
CA LEU A 31 -7.83 -4.10 -1.38
C LEU A 31 -7.32 -2.94 -0.50
N TYR A 32 -7.27 -1.72 -1.04
CA TYR A 32 -6.88 -0.52 -0.28
C TYR A 32 -7.99 0.03 0.62
N GLN A 33 -9.26 -0.21 0.28
CA GLN A 33 -10.40 0.12 1.14
C GLN A 33 -10.58 -0.90 2.27
N SER A 34 -10.24 -2.16 2.05
CA SER A 34 -10.20 -3.19 3.07
C SER A 34 -8.90 -3.14 3.90
N LYS A 35 -8.36 -1.96 4.21
CA LYS A 35 -7.24 -1.90 5.17
C LYS A 35 -7.77 -2.41 6.51
N PRO A 36 -7.31 -3.58 6.99
CA PRO A 36 -7.71 -4.02 8.31
C PRO A 36 -7.22 -2.97 9.30
N TYR A 37 -8.10 -2.54 10.19
CA TYR A 37 -7.68 -1.75 11.33
C TYR A 37 -6.68 -2.59 12.12
N ILE A 38 -5.41 -2.21 12.07
CA ILE A 38 -4.37 -2.86 12.86
C ILE A 38 -4.52 -2.37 14.30
N LYS A 39 -4.46 -3.29 15.27
CA LYS A 39 -4.43 -2.85 16.68
C LYS A 39 -3.06 -2.24 16.95
N ALA A 40 -3.00 -1.37 17.98
CA ALA A 40 -1.73 -0.82 18.44
C ALA A 40 -0.72 -1.93 18.79
N SER A 41 -1.19 -3.07 19.31
CA SER A 41 -0.37 -4.26 19.56
C SER A 41 0.23 -4.85 18.29
N ASP A 42 -0.54 -4.92 17.22
CA ASP A 42 -0.10 -5.51 15.95
C ASP A 42 0.90 -4.58 15.26
N LEU A 43 0.68 -3.26 15.38
CA LEU A 43 1.64 -2.25 14.92
C LEU A 43 2.95 -2.33 15.71
N LEU A 44 2.89 -2.45 17.04
CA LEU A 44 4.08 -2.58 17.89
C LEU A 44 4.92 -3.81 17.55
N ASN A 45 4.27 -4.92 17.18
CA ASN A 45 4.91 -6.16 16.76
C ASN A 45 5.25 -6.21 15.26
N SER A 46 4.99 -5.13 14.51
CA SER A 46 5.34 -5.04 13.10
C SER A 46 6.75 -4.48 12.90
N GLU A 47 7.32 -4.75 11.74
CA GLU A 47 8.62 -4.19 11.32
C GLU A 47 8.57 -2.68 11.05
N LEU A 48 7.40 -2.05 11.14
CA LEU A 48 7.25 -0.60 10.97
C LEU A 48 7.75 0.17 12.19
N ILE A 49 7.55 -0.36 13.40
CA ILE A 49 7.99 0.28 14.63
C ILE A 49 9.47 -0.02 14.83
N GLY A 50 10.27 1.04 14.93
CA GLY A 50 11.72 0.91 15.03
C GLY A 50 12.43 0.86 13.67
N LEU A 51 11.72 0.98 12.54
CA LEU A 51 12.34 1.10 11.20
C LEU A 51 13.40 2.21 11.11
N TRP A 52 13.26 3.23 11.95
CA TRP A 52 14.15 4.40 12.04
C TRP A 52 15.10 4.34 13.24
N LYS A 53 15.02 3.28 14.05
CA LYS A 53 15.77 3.16 15.31
C LYS A 53 17.27 3.13 15.07
N ASP A 54 17.69 2.46 14.01
CA ASP A 54 19.10 2.24 13.67
C ASP A 54 19.57 3.19 12.55
N ARG A 55 18.83 4.28 12.30
CA ARG A 55 19.15 5.30 11.29
C ARG A 55 19.91 6.45 11.93
N ASP A 56 21.22 6.29 11.95
CA ASP A 56 22.13 7.26 12.57
C ASP A 56 22.41 8.49 11.69
N ASP A 57 22.04 8.43 10.40
CA ASP A 57 22.16 9.53 9.44
C ASP A 57 21.07 10.61 9.62
N ILE A 58 20.07 10.34 10.46
CA ILE A 58 18.98 11.27 10.78
C ILE A 58 19.22 11.85 12.16
N GLU A 59 19.98 12.93 12.19
CA GLU A 59 20.33 13.64 13.43
C GLU A 59 19.11 14.31 14.08
N ASP A 60 18.26 14.97 13.28
CA ASP A 60 17.02 15.58 13.74
C ASP A 60 15.83 15.10 12.89
N SER A 61 14.96 14.31 13.52
CA SER A 61 13.77 13.73 12.88
C SER A 61 12.78 14.78 12.38
N SER A 62 12.66 15.92 13.07
CA SER A 62 11.74 17.01 12.68
C SER A 62 12.25 17.73 11.44
N LEU A 63 13.56 18.03 11.40
CA LEU A 63 14.20 18.64 10.24
C LEU A 63 14.17 17.70 9.03
N TYR A 64 14.47 16.41 9.24
CA TYR A 64 14.42 15.42 8.17
C TYR A 64 13.01 15.26 7.58
N ALA A 65 11.98 15.19 8.43
CA ALA A 65 10.59 15.15 7.99
C ALA A 65 10.18 16.41 7.19
N ARG A 66 10.68 17.59 7.60
CA ARG A 66 10.46 18.84 6.85
C ARG A 66 11.10 18.78 5.46
N HIS A 67 12.35 18.34 5.36
CA HIS A 67 13.05 18.18 4.08
C HIS A 67 12.30 17.24 3.12
N LEU A 68 11.76 16.12 3.63
CA LEU A 68 10.96 15.20 2.82
C LEU A 68 9.69 15.88 2.26
N ARG A 69 9.01 16.71 3.06
CA ARG A 69 7.84 17.47 2.60
C ARG A 69 8.22 18.47 1.52
N GLU A 70 9.31 19.20 1.69
CA GLU A 70 9.77 20.18 0.69
C GLU A 70 10.17 19.49 -0.63
N LYS A 71 10.82 18.32 -0.56
CA LYS A 71 11.14 17.49 -1.72
C LYS A 71 9.90 16.98 -2.45
N SER A 72 8.87 16.52 -1.72
CA SER A 72 7.64 16.01 -2.36
C SER A 72 6.82 17.13 -3.00
N GLN A 73 6.76 18.31 -2.36
CA GLN A 73 6.09 19.48 -2.90
C GLN A 73 6.70 19.94 -4.23
N LYS A 74 8.03 19.93 -4.35
CA LYS A 74 8.73 20.27 -5.60
C LYS A 74 8.52 19.25 -6.73
N ARG A 75 8.14 18.02 -6.41
CA ARG A 75 7.87 16.95 -7.39
C ARG A 75 6.47 17.02 -8.02
N ALA A 76 5.58 17.82 -7.45
CA ALA A 76 4.21 18.02 -7.92
C ALA A 76 4.06 19.22 -8.89
N LEU A 77 5.19 19.79 -9.34
CA LEU A 77 5.29 20.84 -10.35
C LEU A 77 6.01 20.29 -11.58
#